data_AF-A0AAV1WUV7-F1
#
_entry.id   AF-A0AAV1WUV7-F1
#
_cell.length_a   1.000
_cell.length_b   1.000
_cell.length_c   1.000
_cell.angle_alpha   90.00
_cell.angle_beta   90.00
_cell.angle_gamma   90.00
#
_symmetry.space_group_name_H-M   'P 1'
#
loop_
_entity.id
_entity.type
_entity.pdbx_description
1 polymer ?
#
loop_
_entity_poly.entity_id
_entity_poly.type
_entity_poly.pdbx_seq_one_letter_code
_entity_poly.pdbx_strand_id
1 'polypeptide(L)' 'MELGDCGSKCAFRCSKAQEHDRCLEYCGICCKTCNCVPSGTFGNKDECPCYRDLKNSKGQDKCP' A
#
# COMPACT_ATOMS: atom_id res chain seq x y z
N MET A 1 18.27 -11.09 -1.53
CA MET A 1 17.32 -10.21 -2.25
C MET A 1 15.98 -10.90 -2.11
N GLU A 2 15.07 -10.43 -1.27
CA GLU A 2 13.94 -9.57 -1.66
C GLU A 2 13.33 -8.95 -0.38
N LEU A 3 13.88 -7.82 0.08
CA LEU A 3 13.32 -6.97 1.15
C LEU A 3 13.34 -5.48 0.73
N GLY A 4 13.70 -5.20 -0.54
CA GLY A 4 14.01 -3.87 -1.06
C GLY A 4 12.89 -3.18 -1.85
N ASP A 5 11.73 -3.81 -2.00
CA ASP A 5 10.68 -3.31 -2.90
C ASP A 5 9.59 -2.51 -2.15
N CYS A 6 9.13 -2.99 -0.99
CA CYS A 6 8.04 -2.35 -0.25
C CYS A 6 8.42 -0.98 0.34
N GLY A 7 9.62 -0.83 0.90
CA GLY A 7 10.02 0.42 1.57
C GLY A 7 10.00 1.61 0.60
N SER A 8 10.70 1.47 -0.51
CA SER A 8 10.81 2.48 -1.56
C SER A 8 9.46 2.78 -2.21
N LYS A 9 8.67 1.74 -2.54
CA LYS A 9 7.36 1.92 -3.17
C LYS A 9 6.35 2.55 -2.22
N CYS A 10 6.34 2.15 -0.95
CA CYS A 10 5.46 2.77 0.05
C CYS A 10 5.87 4.21 0.36
N ALA A 11 7.17 4.52 0.41
CA ALA A 11 7.64 5.89 0.54
C ALA A 11 7.11 6.78 -0.61
N PHE A 12 7.15 6.29 -1.85
CA PHE A 12 6.56 7.03 -2.97
C PHE A 12 5.04 7.12 -2.87
N ARG A 13 4.35 5.99 -2.66
CA ARG A 13 2.89 5.92 -2.54
C ARG A 13 2.34 6.88 -1.49
N CYS A 14 3.04 7.01 -0.37
CA CYS A 14 2.64 7.84 0.77
C CYS A 14 3.19 9.28 0.75
N SER A 15 3.99 9.65 -0.25
CA SER A 15 4.70 10.95 -0.29
C SER A 15 3.80 12.20 -0.26
N LYS A 16 2.49 12.04 -0.54
CA LYS A 16 1.49 13.12 -0.47
C LYS A 16 0.37 12.85 0.53
N ALA A 17 0.50 11.80 1.35
CA ALA A 17 -0.49 11.49 2.38
C ALA A 17 -0.41 12.51 3.52
N GLN A 18 -1.56 13.02 3.97
CA GLN A 18 -1.62 13.90 5.15
C GLN A 18 -1.18 13.16 6.42
N GLU A 19 -1.65 11.92 6.58
CA GLU A 19 -1.28 11.02 7.68
C GLU A 19 -0.14 10.08 7.23
N HIS A 20 1.07 10.64 7.10
CA HIS A 20 2.20 9.97 6.47
C HIS A 20 2.58 8.63 7.13
N ASP A 21 2.77 8.62 8.46
CA ASP A 21 3.18 7.41 9.20
C ASP A 21 2.15 6.30 9.12
N ARG A 22 0.86 6.67 9.23
CA ARG A 22 -0.26 5.76 9.07
C ARG A 22 -0.29 5.16 7.66
N CYS A 23 -0.07 5.97 6.63
CA CYS A 23 -0.01 5.48 5.26
C CYS A 23 1.12 4.45 5.08
N LEU A 24 2.33 4.74 5.60
CA LEU A 24 3.47 3.84 5.50
C LEU A 24 3.23 2.50 6.21
N GLU A 25 2.62 2.53 7.40
CA GLU A 25 2.27 1.32 8.15
C GLU A 25 1.34 0.42 7.33
N TYR A 26 0.22 0.95 6.86
CA TYR A 26 -0.76 0.16 6.10
C TYR A 26 -0.23 -0.26 4.73
N CYS A 27 0.48 0.62 4.02
CA CYS A 27 1.12 0.25 2.76
C CYS A 27 2.12 -0.89 2.97
N GLY A 28 2.94 -0.84 4.03
CA GLY A 28 3.90 -1.89 4.35
C GLY A 28 3.23 -3.25 4.64
N ILE A 29 2.13 -3.24 5.40
CA ILE A 29 1.32 -4.45 5.66
C ILE A 29 0.77 -5.02 4.35
N CYS A 30 0.15 -4.17 3.53
CA CYS A 30 -0.45 -4.57 2.26
C CYS A 30 0.60 -5.04 1.25
N CYS A 31 1.74 -4.37 1.16
CA CYS A 31 2.84 -4.77 0.30
C CYS A 31 3.42 -6.13 0.71
N LYS A 32 3.66 -6.38 2.01
CA LYS A 32 4.13 -7.69 2.47
C LYS A 32 3.12 -8.82 2.23
N THR A 33 1.83 -8.49 2.26
CA THR A 33 0.76 -9.47 2.04
C THR A 33 0.60 -9.79 0.55
N CYS A 34 0.67 -8.77 -0.30
CA CYS A 34 0.33 -8.86 -1.73
C CYS A 34 1.54 -8.85 -2.66
N ASN A 35 2.75 -8.60 -2.14
CA ASN A 35 3.99 -8.38 -2.88
C ASN A 35 3.85 -7.36 -4.03
N CYS A 36 3.01 -6.33 -3.82
CA CYS A 36 2.66 -5.33 -4.82
C CYS A 36 2.28 -4.00 -4.16
N VAL A 37 2.69 -2.88 -4.74
CA VAL A 37 2.25 -1.52 -4.41
C VAL A 37 1.88 -0.82 -5.71
N PRO A 38 0.67 -0.25 -5.84
CA PRO A 38 0.27 0.45 -7.04
C PRO A 38 1.12 1.69 -7.32
N SER A 39 1.22 2.08 -8.59
CA SER A 39 1.86 3.30 -9.02
C SER A 39 1.14 4.55 -8.50
N GLY A 40 1.83 5.70 -8.52
CA GLY A 40 1.28 6.98 -8.09
C GLY A 40 1.08 7.10 -6.57
N THR A 41 0.56 8.25 -6.13
CA THR A 41 0.30 8.55 -4.71
C THR A 41 -1.17 8.38 -4.32
N PHE A 42 -2.03 8.07 -5.29
CA PHE A 42 -3.48 7.86 -5.13
C PHE A 42 -4.00 7.05 -6.34
N GLY A 43 -5.10 6.30 -6.17
CA GLY A 43 -5.71 5.53 -7.26
C GLY A 43 -4.87 4.33 -7.72
N ASN A 44 -5.04 3.93 -8.98
CA ASN A 44 -4.31 2.84 -9.66
C ASN A 44 -4.36 1.47 -8.99
N LYS A 45 -5.28 1.26 -8.04
CA LYS A 45 -5.33 0.03 -7.24
C LYS A 45 -5.56 -1.22 -8.09
N ASP A 46 -6.15 -1.09 -9.29
CA ASP A 46 -6.33 -2.18 -10.24
C ASP A 46 -5.02 -2.80 -10.77
N GLU A 47 -3.89 -2.08 -10.67
CA GLU A 47 -2.55 -2.62 -10.95
C GLU A 47 -2.15 -3.74 -9.97
N CYS A 48 -2.69 -3.69 -8.75
CA CYS A 48 -2.45 -4.67 -7.69
C CYS A 48 -3.78 -5.16 -7.10
N PRO A 49 -4.49 -6.12 -7.73
CA PRO A 49 -5.81 -6.56 -7.28
C PRO A 49 -5.86 -7.03 -5.82
N CYS A 50 -4.84 -7.75 -5.34
CA CYS A 50 -4.75 -8.12 -3.92
C CYS A 50 -4.72 -6.89 -3.00
N TYR A 51 -3.93 -5.87 -3.35
CA TYR A 51 -3.80 -4.64 -2.57
C TYR A 51 -5.11 -3.84 -2.59
N ARG A 52 -5.83 -3.82 -3.73
CA ARG A 52 -7.16 -3.21 -3.87
C ARG A 52 -8.21 -3.89 -2.99
N ASP A 53 -8.23 -5.22 -3.01
CA ASP A 53 -9.33 -6.00 -2.45
C ASP A 53 -9.13 -6.34 -0.96
N LEU A 54 -7.94 -6.09 -0.40
CA LEU A 54 -7.65 -6.36 1.00
C LEU A 54 -8.49 -5.47 1.92
N LYS A 55 -9.33 -6.12 2.74
CA LYS A 55 -10.21 -5.45 3.71
C LYS A 55 -9.69 -5.57 5.14
N ASN A 56 -10.06 -4.61 5.98
CA ASN A 56 -9.92 -4.71 7.42
C ASN A 56 -11.03 -5.60 8.02
N SER A 57 -10.99 -5.86 9.33
CA SER A 57 -12.01 -6.66 10.02
C SER A 57 -13.43 -6.08 9.97
N LYS A 58 -13.59 -4.82 9.57
CA LYS A 58 -14.87 -4.13 9.38
C LYS A 58 -15.35 -4.13 7.92
N GLY A 59 -14.64 -4.82 7.02
CA GLY A 59 -14.98 -4.89 5.60
C GLY A 59 -14.62 -3.65 4.77
N GLN A 60 -13.88 -2.69 5.34
CA GLN A 60 -13.43 -1.49 4.62
C GLN A 60 -12.06 -1.69 3.99
N ASP A 61 -11.73 -0.91 2.95
CA ASP A 61 -10.40 -0.91 2.33
C ASP A 61 -9.30 -0.75 3.38
N LYS A 62 -8.34 -1.67 3.38
CA LYS A 62 -7.22 -1.65 4.32
C LYS A 62 -6.05 -0.82 3.80
N CYS A 63 -5.82 -0.85 2.48
CA CYS A 63 -4.61 -0.35 1.88
C CYS A 63 -4.77 1.07 1.32
N PRO A 64 -3.78 1.96 1.46
CA PRO A 64 -3.85 3.33 0.97
C PRO A 64 -3.91 3.41 -0.56
#